data_AF-A0A6C0L9K1-F1
#
_entry.id   AF-A0A6C0L9K1-F1
#
_cell.length_a   1.000
_cell.length_b   1.000
_cell.length_c   1.000
_cell.angle_alpha   90.00
_cell.angle_beta   90.00
_cell.angle_gamma   90.00
#
_symmetry.space_group_name_H-M   'P 1'
#
loop_
_entity.id
_entity.type
_entity.pdbx_description
1 polymer ?
#
loop_
_entity_poly.entity_id
_entity_poly.type
_entity_poly.pdbx_seq_one_letter_code
_entity_poly.pdbx_strand_id
1 'polypeptide(L)'
;MTSISYVRETRIMRDKANILNEKQCKTLQKDYRDYINGKISQIKHPKTRAPIKEAAKVKYLYNKCAEKYEIGSSITQSSMSKLTKMMSKKPKTTKSASPASSRSPSSPKSKDFLSYENDINIEGNADIRDILDMPIETFKNNRLLVKKLFQIPISEKKGLEILRKHLNDPNNHADYVISYREYVREITKYLPIYDPFMKKRDLKLYILDYFNPNAQFSRDRMIFFIEYCQKVYTSAIFQDTRNMNLGHFIYDDNYRAVSTAAGFFARLSQSKYAYYALYFINKILLNNINGDPELIRNFILTKKLLKNLIDKDFVIEDTDVSLSFSTSSSSSKSDDMTKKDSSMNNIYRELGRREFVKYIMNNGENPRTINDADPYLGVKWERMSINKLRMVVKIPIETNGRVFTYAFYARSLYKDWKNAMRTRKPFINPFTRTPFSAEDEAKILNVLEQKYPYITMPAREPVNRFDLYFQDPETIRVNGTYFWQINIWYNYGTRETPEYIKIIAVNVISFLDLYNDDRQVEYSPAFLFENIEKLRKENKIIGKKMPFKLHPAFAKYFNTYITTEAQYKDFFTLLNR
;
A
#
# COMPACT_ATOMS: atom_id res chain seq x y z
N MET A 1 54.47 25.41 -12.84
CA MET A 1 53.12 26.03 -12.69
C MET A 1 52.91 26.67 -11.30
N THR A 2 53.94 27.27 -10.69
CA THR A 2 53.91 27.81 -9.30
C THR A 2 54.07 29.34 -9.23
N SER A 3 54.18 30.04 -10.36
CA SER A 3 54.51 31.48 -10.41
C SER A 3 53.29 32.42 -10.38
N ILE A 4 52.09 31.98 -10.76
CA ILE A 4 50.91 32.88 -10.88
C ILE A 4 50.19 33.10 -9.53
N SER A 5 50.18 32.11 -8.62
CA SER A 5 49.57 32.26 -7.27
C SER A 5 50.40 33.19 -6.38
N TYR A 6 51.73 33.06 -6.43
CA TYR A 6 52.66 33.85 -5.61
C TYR A 6 52.68 35.34 -6.01
N VAL A 7 52.56 35.65 -7.31
CA VAL A 7 52.47 37.04 -7.82
C VAL A 7 51.12 37.70 -7.46
N ARG A 8 50.04 36.92 -7.31
CA ARG A 8 48.72 37.43 -6.88
C ARG A 8 48.65 37.71 -5.38
N GLU A 9 49.19 36.84 -4.54
CA GLU A 9 49.25 37.06 -3.09
C GLU A 9 50.12 38.29 -2.74
N THR A 10 51.26 38.47 -3.41
CA THR A 10 52.14 39.63 -3.21
C THR A 10 51.50 40.97 -3.61
N ARG A 11 50.60 41.01 -4.61
CA ARG A 11 49.81 42.21 -4.96
C ARG A 11 48.76 42.56 -3.90
N ILE A 12 48.10 41.57 -3.30
CA ILE A 12 47.12 41.79 -2.23
C ILE A 12 47.82 42.32 -0.95
N MET A 13 49.06 41.91 -0.70
CA MET A 13 49.84 42.34 0.48
C MET A 13 50.31 43.80 0.43
N ARG A 14 50.55 44.40 -0.75
CA ARG A 14 51.09 45.76 -0.90
C ARG A 14 50.05 46.89 -0.95
N ASP A 15 48.75 46.57 -1.02
CA ASP A 15 47.68 47.57 -1.11
C ASP A 15 47.36 48.16 0.29
N LYS A 16 47.68 49.46 0.47
CA LYS A 16 47.40 50.22 1.71
C LYS A 16 45.91 50.28 2.06
N ALA A 17 45.00 50.03 1.11
CA ALA A 17 43.57 49.93 1.39
C ALA A 17 43.20 48.68 2.21
N ASN A 18 44.02 47.62 2.15
CA ASN A 18 43.79 46.35 2.85
C ASN A 18 44.23 46.38 4.33
N ILE A 19 44.76 47.50 4.82
CA ILE A 19 45.02 47.74 6.25
C ILE A 19 43.73 48.29 6.88
N LEU A 20 43.03 47.42 7.62
CA LEU A 20 41.76 47.71 8.27
C LEU A 20 41.96 48.02 9.76
N ASN A 21 41.16 48.95 10.29
CA ASN A 21 41.05 49.19 11.74
C ASN A 21 40.05 48.21 12.39
N GLU A 22 39.97 48.19 13.72
CA GLU A 22 39.14 47.24 14.47
C GLU A 22 37.64 47.30 14.07
N LYS A 23 37.09 48.52 13.91
CA LYS A 23 35.68 48.71 13.48
C LYS A 23 35.44 48.16 12.08
N GLN A 24 36.39 48.36 11.17
CA GLN A 24 36.34 47.83 9.80
C GLN A 24 36.46 46.30 9.78
N CYS A 25 37.29 45.72 10.66
CA CYS A 25 37.41 44.28 10.83
C CYS A 25 36.12 43.64 11.37
N LYS A 26 35.50 44.23 12.41
CA LYS A 26 34.19 43.78 12.91
C LYS A 26 33.11 43.82 11.83
N THR A 27 33.13 44.86 11.00
CA THR A 27 32.22 44.99 9.85
C THR A 27 32.48 43.89 8.82
N LEU A 28 33.74 43.62 8.46
CA LEU A 28 34.09 42.57 7.51
C LEU A 28 33.65 41.18 7.98
N GLN A 29 33.81 40.87 9.26
CA GLN A 29 33.41 39.57 9.81
C GLN A 29 31.91 39.40 9.89
N LYS A 30 31.18 40.49 10.19
CA LYS A 30 29.73 40.50 10.11
C LYS A 30 29.28 40.29 8.67
N ASP A 31 29.81 41.04 7.72
CA ASP A 31 29.49 40.93 6.30
C ASP A 31 29.84 39.54 5.76
N TYR A 32 30.97 38.95 6.17
CA TYR A 32 31.32 37.57 5.83
C TYR A 32 30.31 36.56 6.38
N ARG A 33 29.95 36.65 7.66
CA ARG A 33 28.94 35.76 8.27
C ARG A 33 27.58 35.93 7.61
N ASP A 34 27.16 37.16 7.35
CA ASP A 34 25.90 37.48 6.70
C ASP A 34 25.91 37.02 5.24
N TYR A 35 27.05 37.10 4.54
CA TYR A 35 27.21 36.60 3.17
C TYR A 35 27.16 35.07 3.13
N ILE A 36 27.92 34.37 3.97
CA ILE A 36 27.94 32.89 4.05
C ILE A 36 26.58 32.32 4.50
N ASN A 37 25.80 33.10 5.26
CA ASN A 37 24.44 32.77 5.67
C ASN A 37 23.37 33.30 4.70
N GLY A 38 23.75 33.89 3.56
CA GLY A 38 22.83 34.32 2.49
C GLY A 38 22.00 35.57 2.79
N LYS A 39 22.33 36.33 3.83
CA LYS A 39 21.63 37.58 4.18
C LYS A 39 22.03 38.78 3.31
N ILE A 40 23.24 38.76 2.73
CA ILE A 40 23.71 39.78 1.79
C ILE A 40 24.25 39.13 0.51
N SER A 41 24.11 39.81 -0.63
CA SER A 41 24.45 39.28 -1.96
C SER A 41 25.90 39.52 -2.39
N GLN A 42 26.64 40.37 -1.68
CA GLN A 42 28.05 40.68 -1.95
C GLN A 42 28.75 41.19 -0.70
N ILE A 43 30.04 40.87 -0.54
CA ILE A 43 30.89 41.46 0.50
C ILE A 43 31.52 42.74 -0.06
N LYS A 44 31.33 43.86 0.63
CA LYS A 44 31.98 45.13 0.28
C LYS A 44 33.24 45.32 1.10
N HIS A 45 34.24 45.95 0.49
CA HIS A 45 35.46 46.31 1.19
C HIS A 45 35.15 47.35 2.29
N PRO A 46 35.50 47.13 3.56
CA PRO A 46 35.08 48.02 4.66
C PRO A 46 35.57 49.47 4.52
N LYS A 47 36.76 49.65 3.92
CA LYS A 47 37.38 50.96 3.66
C LYS A 47 36.91 51.64 2.38
N THR A 48 36.99 50.97 1.23
CA THR A 48 36.66 51.56 -0.09
C THR A 48 35.21 51.37 -0.52
N ARG A 49 34.43 50.58 0.22
CA ARG A 49 33.02 50.19 -0.08
C ARG A 49 32.82 49.47 -1.42
N ALA A 50 33.88 49.25 -2.19
CA ALA A 50 33.84 48.52 -3.45
C ALA A 50 33.54 47.02 -3.20
N PRO A 51 32.77 46.34 -4.07
CA PRO A 51 32.55 44.90 -3.96
C PRO A 51 33.85 44.12 -4.08
N ILE A 52 34.09 43.19 -3.16
CA ILE A 52 35.19 42.23 -3.28
C ILE A 52 34.70 41.09 -4.17
N LYS A 53 35.37 40.86 -5.30
CA LYS A 53 34.98 39.82 -6.29
C LYS A 53 35.73 38.51 -6.11
N GLU A 54 36.84 38.51 -5.37
CA GLU A 54 37.75 37.38 -5.24
C GLU A 54 37.73 36.80 -3.83
N ALA A 55 37.46 35.49 -3.70
CA ALA A 55 37.43 34.79 -2.42
C ALA A 55 38.79 34.83 -1.70
N ALA A 56 39.91 34.81 -2.45
CA ALA A 56 41.25 34.93 -1.89
C ALA A 56 41.47 36.26 -1.16
N LYS A 57 40.93 37.37 -1.71
CA LYS A 57 41.01 38.70 -1.08
C LYS A 57 40.19 38.77 0.21
N VAL A 58 39.00 38.17 0.22
CA VAL A 58 38.18 38.06 1.45
C VAL A 58 38.90 37.23 2.51
N LYS A 59 39.49 36.08 2.13
CA LYS A 59 40.26 35.22 3.04
C LYS A 59 41.41 35.97 3.71
N TYR A 60 42.23 36.64 2.90
CA TYR A 60 43.38 37.38 3.37
C TYR A 60 42.98 38.47 4.37
N LEU A 61 41.97 39.30 4.02
CA LEU A 61 41.50 40.36 4.91
C LEU A 61 40.89 39.83 6.21
N TYR A 62 40.12 38.75 6.13
CA TYR A 62 39.49 38.13 7.29
C TYR A 62 40.52 37.55 8.25
N ASN A 63 41.48 36.76 7.73
CA ASN A 63 42.52 36.14 8.56
C ASN A 63 43.44 37.18 9.19
N LYS A 64 43.82 38.24 8.45
CA LYS A 64 44.61 39.35 8.98
C LYS A 64 43.87 40.13 10.07
N CYS A 65 42.54 40.27 9.97
CA CYS A 65 41.72 40.84 11.02
C CYS A 65 41.62 39.94 12.27
N ALA A 66 41.52 38.62 12.06
CA ALA A 66 41.50 37.64 13.15
C ALA A 66 42.84 37.60 13.91
N GLU A 67 43.97 37.64 13.19
CA GLU A 67 45.32 37.63 13.76
C GLU A 67 45.67 38.94 14.47
N LYS A 68 45.37 40.10 13.85
CA LYS A 68 45.79 41.41 14.39
C LYS A 68 44.97 41.88 15.60
N TYR A 69 43.71 41.48 15.70
CA TYR A 69 42.78 41.97 16.73
C TYR A 69 42.20 40.85 17.61
N GLU A 70 42.63 39.60 17.42
CA GLU A 70 42.14 38.41 18.13
C GLU A 70 40.61 38.22 18.06
N ILE A 71 39.97 38.77 17.03
CA ILE A 71 38.52 38.69 16.87
C ILE A 71 38.20 37.46 16.01
N GLY A 72 37.77 36.35 16.63
CA GLY A 72 37.26 35.16 15.93
C GLY A 72 38.33 34.23 15.32
N SER A 73 37.88 33.07 14.81
CA SER A 73 38.76 32.04 14.24
C SER A 73 39.04 32.24 12.74
N SER A 74 40.22 31.83 12.27
CA SER A 74 40.63 31.92 10.87
C SER A 74 39.73 31.08 9.94
N ILE A 75 39.63 31.49 8.67
CA ILE A 75 38.81 30.77 7.68
C ILE A 75 39.45 29.42 7.34
N THR A 76 38.74 28.35 7.69
CA THR A 76 39.13 26.95 7.42
C THR A 76 39.05 26.60 5.93
N GLN A 77 39.70 25.51 5.53
CA GLN A 77 39.71 25.03 4.14
C GLN A 77 38.31 24.64 3.61
N SER A 78 37.44 24.12 4.48
CA SER A 78 36.03 23.85 4.17
C SER A 78 35.20 25.14 4.00
N SER A 79 35.52 26.20 4.74
CA SER A 79 34.88 27.51 4.57
C SER A 79 35.33 28.20 3.28
N MET A 80 36.57 27.95 2.84
CA MET A 80 37.12 28.46 1.60
C MET A 80 36.47 27.88 0.34
N SER A 81 36.18 26.58 0.31
CA SER A 81 35.47 25.97 -0.83
C SER A 81 34.05 26.53 -0.96
N LYS A 82 33.35 26.74 0.17
CA LYS A 82 32.03 27.38 0.24
C LYS A 82 32.07 28.83 -0.27
N LEU A 83 33.01 29.64 0.22
CA LEU A 83 33.17 31.04 -0.20
C LEU A 83 33.46 31.17 -1.70
N THR A 84 34.36 30.34 -2.22
CA THR A 84 34.75 30.34 -3.64
C THR A 84 33.56 29.99 -4.55
N LYS A 85 32.75 29.01 -4.15
CA LYS A 85 31.53 28.62 -4.88
C LYS A 85 30.48 29.74 -4.92
N MET A 86 30.35 30.50 -3.83
CA MET A 86 29.39 31.62 -3.74
C MET A 86 29.82 32.82 -4.60
N MET A 87 31.10 33.17 -4.62
CA MET A 87 31.60 34.34 -5.36
C MET A 87 31.75 34.10 -6.86
N SER A 88 31.76 32.83 -7.31
CA SER A 88 31.90 32.47 -8.74
C SER A 88 30.60 32.55 -9.55
N LYS A 89 29.43 32.75 -8.91
CA LYS A 89 28.14 32.89 -9.62
C LYS A 89 27.98 34.34 -10.13
N LYS A 90 28.08 34.57 -11.45
CA LYS A 90 27.80 35.89 -12.08
C LYS A 90 26.30 36.25 -11.97
N PRO A 91 25.94 37.52 -11.74
CA PRO A 91 24.56 37.99 -11.93
C PRO A 91 24.23 38.03 -13.43
N LYS A 92 23.08 37.49 -13.85
CA LYS A 92 22.55 37.67 -15.21
C LYS A 92 22.10 39.13 -15.39
N THR A 93 22.80 39.89 -16.24
CA THR A 93 22.40 41.22 -16.70
C THR A 93 21.43 41.08 -17.87
N THR A 94 20.17 41.51 -17.69
CA THR A 94 19.23 41.76 -18.79
C THR A 94 19.50 43.15 -19.37
N LYS A 95 19.73 43.21 -20.68
CA LYS A 95 19.96 44.44 -21.45
C LYS A 95 18.67 45.25 -21.57
N SER A 96 18.81 46.55 -21.37
CA SER A 96 17.84 47.61 -21.63
C SER A 96 17.83 48.03 -23.11
N ALA A 97 16.63 48.23 -23.67
CA ALA A 97 16.34 49.20 -24.73
C ALA A 97 14.91 49.75 -24.51
N SER A 98 14.76 51.07 -24.67
CA SER A 98 13.73 51.99 -24.15
C SER A 98 12.57 52.26 -25.16
N PRO A 99 11.73 53.31 -25.04
CA PRO A 99 10.64 53.54 -24.06
C PRO A 99 9.32 54.10 -24.70
N ALA A 100 8.38 54.55 -23.84
CA ALA A 100 7.14 55.35 -24.05
C ALA A 100 5.84 54.52 -24.19
N SER A 101 4.70 54.83 -23.58
CA SER A 101 4.19 55.84 -22.62
C SER A 101 2.93 55.15 -22.01
N SER A 102 2.42 55.35 -20.79
CA SER A 102 2.11 56.56 -20.04
C SER A 102 1.73 56.17 -18.60
N ARG A 103 2.02 57.09 -17.66
CA ARG A 103 1.68 57.11 -16.21
C ARG A 103 0.16 56.97 -15.98
N SER A 104 -0.39 56.48 -14.86
CA SER A 104 -0.16 56.85 -13.44
C SER A 104 -0.79 55.78 -12.48
N PRO A 105 -0.77 55.90 -11.13
CA PRO A 105 0.32 55.44 -10.27
C PRO A 105 -0.08 54.50 -9.09
N SER A 106 0.80 53.53 -8.81
CA SER A 106 1.27 52.98 -7.51
C SER A 106 0.28 52.80 -6.32
N SER A 107 -0.07 51.58 -5.84
CA SER A 107 0.73 50.49 -5.19
C SER A 107 0.77 50.55 -3.64
N PRO A 108 1.05 49.44 -2.93
CA PRO A 108 2.42 48.91 -2.90
C PRO A 108 2.50 47.44 -3.34
N LYS A 109 3.19 47.23 -4.47
CA LYS A 109 3.73 45.93 -4.87
C LYS A 109 5.01 45.68 -4.06
N SER A 110 5.08 44.50 -3.46
CA SER A 110 6.25 43.96 -2.76
C SER A 110 7.49 44.02 -3.65
N LYS A 111 8.54 44.70 -3.18
CA LYS A 111 9.88 44.65 -3.77
C LYS A 111 10.53 43.29 -3.45
N ASP A 112 11.17 42.71 -4.46
CA ASP A 112 12.09 41.56 -4.43
C ASP A 112 11.57 40.21 -3.90
N PHE A 113 10.66 39.57 -4.64
CA PHE A 113 10.65 38.11 -4.72
C PHE A 113 11.70 37.68 -5.75
N LEU A 114 12.95 37.42 -5.31
CA LEU A 114 13.76 36.44 -6.05
C LEU A 114 12.95 35.14 -6.06
N SER A 115 12.65 34.57 -7.22
CA SER A 115 11.71 33.45 -7.35
C SER A 115 12.35 32.14 -6.85
N TYR A 116 12.31 31.93 -5.54
CA TYR A 116 12.63 30.64 -4.90
C TYR A 116 11.69 29.51 -5.35
N GLU A 117 10.61 29.81 -6.08
CA GLU A 117 9.67 28.84 -6.64
C GLU A 117 10.38 27.79 -7.52
N ASN A 118 11.39 28.20 -8.29
CA ASN A 118 12.19 27.29 -9.11
C ASN A 118 13.17 26.41 -8.29
N ASP A 119 13.35 26.73 -7.01
CA ASP A 119 14.24 26.00 -6.11
C ASP A 119 13.48 25.00 -5.22
N ILE A 120 12.16 24.88 -5.37
CA ILE A 120 11.34 23.91 -4.63
C ILE A 120 11.57 22.52 -5.21
N ASN A 121 11.92 21.56 -4.34
CA ASN A 121 12.09 20.15 -4.67
C ASN A 121 11.10 19.30 -3.87
N ILE A 122 9.98 18.93 -4.50
CA ILE A 122 8.98 18.02 -3.96
C ILE A 122 9.00 16.77 -4.83
N GLU A 123 9.41 15.64 -4.26
CA GLU A 123 9.69 14.39 -5.00
C GLU A 123 8.48 13.44 -5.03
N GLY A 124 7.38 13.76 -4.32
CA GLY A 124 6.12 13.03 -4.44
C GLY A 124 5.25 13.04 -3.17
N ASN A 125 4.41 12.01 -3.02
CA ASN A 125 3.42 11.94 -1.95
C ASN A 125 4.02 11.91 -0.54
N ALA A 126 5.24 11.39 -0.36
CA ALA A 126 5.89 11.36 0.96
C ALA A 126 6.14 12.79 1.47
N ASP A 127 6.70 13.65 0.62
CA ASP A 127 6.95 15.06 0.95
C ASP A 127 5.64 15.82 1.21
N ILE A 128 4.60 15.52 0.44
CA ILE A 128 3.26 16.11 0.67
C ILE A 128 2.74 15.70 2.06
N ARG A 129 2.85 14.43 2.44
CA ARG A 129 2.42 13.95 3.76
C ARG A 129 3.22 14.62 4.88
N ASP A 130 4.52 14.79 4.70
CA ASP A 130 5.37 15.52 5.65
C ASP A 130 4.92 16.99 5.79
N ILE A 131 4.53 17.64 4.69
CA ILE A 131 3.98 19.00 4.70
C ILE A 131 2.65 19.04 5.48
N LEU A 132 1.76 18.09 5.24
CA LEU A 132 0.47 18.00 5.93
C LEU A 132 0.64 17.78 7.45
N ASP A 133 1.70 17.07 7.85
CA ASP A 133 2.02 16.79 9.25
C ASP A 133 2.68 17.97 10.00
N MET A 134 3.10 19.04 9.30
CA MET A 134 3.78 20.20 9.92
C MET A 134 3.09 20.77 11.18
N PRO A 135 1.74 20.90 11.26
CA PRO A 135 1.07 21.44 12.44
C PRO A 135 1.20 20.55 13.68
N ILE A 136 1.46 19.25 13.53
CA ILE A 136 1.60 18.32 14.67
C ILE A 136 3.06 17.96 14.98
N GLU A 137 3.97 18.27 14.07
CA GLU A 137 5.41 18.05 14.22
C GLU A 137 6.11 19.03 15.17
N THR A 138 7.38 18.75 15.44
CA THR A 138 8.24 19.64 16.24
C THR A 138 8.84 20.75 15.38
N PHE A 139 9.16 21.88 15.99
CA PHE A 139 9.88 22.98 15.32
C PHE A 139 11.18 22.51 14.65
N LYS A 140 11.92 21.62 15.31
CA LYS A 140 13.15 21.02 14.76
C LYS A 140 12.87 20.23 13.47
N ASN A 141 11.81 19.42 13.45
CA ASN A 141 11.44 18.61 12.29
C ASN A 141 10.94 19.48 11.13
N ASN A 142 10.09 20.48 11.41
CA ASN A 142 9.62 21.41 10.38
C ASN A 142 10.78 22.18 9.73
N ARG A 143 11.76 22.61 10.54
CA ARG A 143 12.98 23.25 10.02
C ARG A 143 13.81 22.32 9.13
N LEU A 144 13.89 21.02 9.45
CA LEU A 144 14.60 20.03 8.63
C LEU A 144 13.84 19.76 7.32
N LEU A 145 12.51 19.63 7.40
CA LEU A 145 11.64 19.47 6.24
C LEU A 145 11.80 20.64 5.27
N VAL A 146 11.68 21.88 5.74
CA VAL A 146 11.87 23.07 4.88
C VAL A 146 13.26 23.09 4.25
N LYS A 147 14.32 22.63 4.92
CA LYS A 147 15.64 22.54 4.29
C LYS A 147 15.72 21.46 3.21
N LYS A 148 15.00 20.36 3.38
CA LYS A 148 14.93 19.26 2.41
C LYS A 148 14.18 19.69 1.14
N LEU A 149 13.08 20.43 1.30
CA LEU A 149 12.19 20.82 0.21
C LEU A 149 12.72 21.95 -0.68
N PHE A 150 13.91 22.50 -0.40
CA PHE A 150 14.53 23.56 -1.20
C PHE A 150 15.96 23.19 -1.59
N GLN A 151 16.30 23.40 -2.87
CA GLN A 151 17.63 23.14 -3.42
C GLN A 151 18.69 24.14 -2.90
N ILE A 152 18.25 25.26 -2.32
CA ILE A 152 19.12 26.30 -1.78
C ILE A 152 18.84 26.54 -0.30
N PRO A 153 19.85 26.99 0.47
CA PRO A 153 19.67 27.33 1.87
C PRO A 153 18.60 28.41 2.05
N ILE A 154 17.56 28.10 2.81
CA ILE A 154 16.47 29.01 3.11
C ILE A 154 16.16 29.02 4.62
N SER A 155 15.73 30.17 5.13
CA SER A 155 15.23 30.25 6.51
C SER A 155 13.85 29.60 6.61
N GLU A 156 13.54 28.97 7.73
CA GLU A 156 12.25 28.29 7.94
C GLU A 156 11.05 29.21 7.67
N LYS A 157 11.02 30.39 8.31
CA LYS A 157 9.94 31.37 8.12
C LYS A 157 9.74 31.73 6.64
N LYS A 158 10.84 31.96 5.91
CA LYS A 158 10.76 32.35 4.50
C LYS A 158 10.38 31.17 3.60
N GLY A 159 10.87 29.98 3.90
CA GLY A 159 10.52 28.75 3.17
C GLY A 159 9.06 28.37 3.35
N LEU A 160 8.51 28.47 4.56
CA LEU A 160 7.08 28.24 4.81
C LEU A 160 6.19 29.24 4.05
N GLU A 161 6.57 30.53 4.02
CA GLU A 161 5.84 31.55 3.25
C GLU A 161 5.82 31.22 1.74
N ILE A 162 6.96 30.82 1.19
CA ILE A 162 7.08 30.46 -0.23
C ILE A 162 6.32 29.16 -0.54
N LEU A 163 6.47 28.11 0.28
CA LEU A 163 5.74 26.85 0.11
C LEU A 163 4.23 27.07 0.14
N ARG A 164 3.74 27.84 1.12
CA ARG A 164 2.31 28.15 1.25
C ARG A 164 1.79 28.87 0.00
N LYS A 165 2.54 29.83 -0.53
CA LYS A 165 2.14 30.55 -1.75
C LYS A 165 2.15 29.62 -2.97
N HIS A 166 3.23 28.85 -3.14
CA HIS A 166 3.43 27.94 -4.26
C HIS A 166 2.38 26.83 -4.34
N LEU A 167 2.08 26.19 -3.21
CA LEU A 167 1.12 25.09 -3.13
C LEU A 167 -0.33 25.55 -3.25
N ASN A 168 -0.65 26.78 -2.84
CA ASN A 168 -2.00 27.34 -2.91
C ASN A 168 -2.25 28.22 -4.16
N ASP A 169 -1.28 28.40 -5.06
CA ASP A 169 -1.47 29.19 -6.29
C ASP A 169 -2.39 28.47 -7.29
N PRO A 170 -3.64 28.92 -7.52
CA PRO A 170 -4.60 28.21 -8.38
C PRO A 170 -4.09 27.93 -9.80
N ASN A 171 -3.11 28.69 -10.30
CA ASN A 171 -2.52 28.51 -11.64
C ASN A 171 -1.40 27.47 -11.69
N ASN A 172 -0.97 26.96 -10.54
CA ASN A 172 0.01 25.88 -10.45
C ASN A 172 -0.70 24.52 -10.57
N HIS A 173 -0.47 23.86 -11.71
CA HIS A 173 -1.09 22.58 -12.08
C HIS A 173 -0.13 21.39 -11.99
N ALA A 174 0.99 21.51 -11.28
CA ALA A 174 1.87 20.37 -11.08
C ALA A 174 1.17 19.27 -10.26
N ASP A 175 1.39 17.99 -10.61
CA ASP A 175 0.67 16.85 -10.02
C ASP A 175 0.76 16.79 -8.49
N TYR A 176 1.93 17.14 -7.91
CA TYR A 176 2.11 17.18 -6.46
C TYR A 176 1.32 18.31 -5.80
N VAL A 177 1.11 19.42 -6.50
CA VAL A 177 0.33 20.56 -6.02
C VAL A 177 -1.15 20.22 -6.03
N ILE A 178 -1.62 19.60 -7.10
CA ILE A 178 -2.98 19.07 -7.18
C ILE A 178 -3.20 18.05 -6.06
N SER A 179 -2.29 17.10 -5.89
CA SER A 179 -2.34 16.09 -4.83
C SER A 179 -2.37 16.73 -3.43
N TYR A 180 -1.54 17.75 -3.17
CA TYR A 180 -1.56 18.51 -1.93
C TYR A 180 -2.93 19.14 -1.66
N ARG A 181 -3.53 19.81 -2.65
CA ARG A 181 -4.85 20.46 -2.51
C ARG A 181 -5.95 19.44 -2.24
N GLU A 182 -5.91 18.30 -2.92
CA GLU A 182 -6.84 17.19 -2.71
C GLU A 182 -6.75 16.64 -1.28
N TYR A 183 -5.54 16.41 -0.75
CA TYR A 183 -5.37 16.02 0.65
C TYR A 183 -5.93 17.07 1.61
N VAL A 184 -5.59 18.35 1.43
CA VAL A 184 -6.09 19.43 2.28
C VAL A 184 -7.62 19.48 2.23
N ARG A 185 -8.21 19.40 1.03
CA ARG A 185 -9.67 19.38 0.85
C ARG A 185 -10.32 18.25 1.64
N GLU A 186 -9.82 17.03 1.51
CA GLU A 186 -10.39 15.88 2.23
C GLU A 186 -10.24 16.01 3.75
N ILE A 187 -9.11 16.53 4.25
CA ILE A 187 -8.93 16.79 5.69
C ILE A 187 -9.92 17.86 6.18
N THR A 188 -10.13 18.94 5.41
CA THR A 188 -11.02 20.03 5.81
C THR A 188 -12.49 19.64 5.90
N LYS A 189 -12.92 18.52 5.28
CA LYS A 189 -14.28 17.97 5.48
C LYS A 189 -14.52 17.56 6.94
N TYR A 190 -13.48 17.12 7.65
CA TYR A 190 -13.56 16.69 9.05
C TYR A 190 -13.03 17.75 10.01
N LEU A 191 -12.10 18.60 9.54
CA LEU A 191 -11.45 19.63 10.33
C LEU A 191 -11.44 20.96 9.56
N PRO A 192 -12.53 21.74 9.57
CA PRO A 192 -12.71 22.91 8.69
C PRO A 192 -11.64 24.00 8.81
N ILE A 193 -11.02 24.15 9.99
CA ILE A 193 -9.98 25.16 10.22
C ILE A 193 -8.57 24.72 9.79
N TYR A 194 -8.42 23.48 9.30
CA TYR A 194 -7.12 22.89 9.04
C TYR A 194 -6.36 23.64 7.94
N ASP A 195 -5.14 24.05 8.25
CA ASP A 195 -4.15 24.56 7.30
C ASP A 195 -2.79 23.93 7.67
N PRO A 196 -2.08 23.28 6.74
CA PRO A 196 -0.74 22.69 6.99
C PRO A 196 0.28 23.68 7.57
N PHE A 197 0.06 24.99 7.40
CA PHE A 197 0.92 26.06 7.91
C PHE A 197 0.38 26.73 9.18
N MET A 198 -0.69 26.21 9.79
CA MET A 198 -1.22 26.72 11.06
C MET A 198 -0.28 26.40 12.24
N LYS A 199 -0.42 27.13 13.34
CA LYS A 199 0.36 26.83 14.54
C LYS A 199 -0.20 25.61 15.25
N LYS A 200 0.69 24.76 15.76
CA LYS A 200 0.36 23.60 16.61
C LYS A 200 -0.59 23.92 17.76
N ARG A 201 -0.41 25.09 18.39
CA ARG A 201 -1.26 25.55 19.50
C ARG A 201 -2.71 25.76 19.05
N ASP A 202 -2.91 26.39 17.89
CA ASP A 202 -4.24 26.73 17.38
C ASP A 202 -4.99 25.46 17.01
N LEU A 203 -4.29 24.51 16.36
CA LEU A 203 -4.81 23.18 16.06
C LEU A 203 -5.21 22.43 17.34
N LYS A 204 -4.32 22.40 18.33
CA LYS A 204 -4.56 21.72 19.62
C LYS A 204 -5.78 22.29 20.34
N LEU A 205 -5.93 23.61 20.39
CA LEU A 205 -7.07 24.26 21.05
C LEU A 205 -8.39 23.87 20.39
N TYR A 206 -8.43 23.85 19.06
CA TYR A 206 -9.62 23.41 18.32
C TYR A 206 -9.96 21.94 18.58
N ILE A 207 -8.96 21.05 18.56
CA ILE A 207 -9.19 19.62 18.84
C ILE A 207 -9.72 19.43 20.25
N LEU A 208 -9.15 20.13 21.24
CA LEU A 208 -9.61 20.05 22.62
C LEU A 208 -11.03 20.57 22.80
N ASP A 209 -11.41 21.61 22.07
CA ASP A 209 -12.76 22.17 22.10
C ASP A 209 -13.78 21.23 21.43
N TYR A 210 -13.42 20.71 20.25
CA TYR A 210 -14.32 19.89 19.45
C TYR A 210 -14.44 18.43 19.96
N PHE A 211 -13.33 17.86 20.44
CA PHE A 211 -13.19 16.48 20.91
C PHE A 211 -12.74 16.41 22.37
N ASN A 212 -13.30 17.26 23.25
CA ASN A 212 -12.96 17.26 24.68
C ASN A 212 -13.17 15.86 25.30
N PRO A 213 -12.11 15.10 25.65
CA PRO A 213 -12.25 13.70 26.06
C PRO A 213 -13.06 13.53 27.36
N ASN A 214 -13.23 14.60 28.13
CA ASN A 214 -13.97 14.61 29.40
C ASN A 214 -15.45 14.96 29.25
N ALA A 215 -15.92 15.29 28.04
CA ALA A 215 -17.32 15.59 27.77
C ALA A 215 -18.00 14.39 27.08
N GLN A 216 -19.12 13.91 27.65
CA GLN A 216 -19.87 12.76 27.12
C GLN A 216 -20.21 12.90 25.63
N PHE A 217 -20.65 14.09 25.20
CA PHE A 217 -21.00 14.38 23.79
C PHE A 217 -19.80 14.34 22.83
N SER A 218 -18.56 14.47 23.34
CA SER A 218 -17.34 14.30 22.54
C SER A 218 -16.94 12.82 22.46
N ARG A 219 -17.17 12.04 23.53
CA ARG A 219 -16.97 10.59 23.53
C ARG A 219 -17.80 9.92 22.44
N ASP A 220 -19.08 10.26 22.36
CA ASP A 220 -19.98 9.72 21.33
C ASP A 220 -19.47 10.07 19.92
N ARG A 221 -19.02 11.31 19.70
CA ARG A 221 -18.41 11.72 18.41
C ARG A 221 -17.16 10.91 18.05
N MET A 222 -16.30 10.62 19.03
CA MET A 222 -15.13 9.77 18.81
C MET A 222 -15.52 8.33 18.46
N ILE A 223 -16.52 7.77 19.15
CA ILE A 223 -17.06 6.43 18.85
C ILE A 223 -17.64 6.40 17.43
N PHE A 224 -18.46 7.39 17.06
CA PHE A 224 -19.01 7.49 15.71
C PHE A 224 -17.91 7.60 14.65
N PHE A 225 -16.83 8.34 14.91
CA PHE A 225 -15.69 8.43 14.00
C PHE A 225 -14.95 7.09 13.85
N ILE A 226 -14.74 6.36 14.96
CA ILE A 226 -14.14 5.01 14.95
C ILE A 226 -15.01 4.06 14.11
N GLU A 227 -16.32 4.02 14.37
CA GLU A 227 -17.27 3.19 13.62
C GLU A 227 -17.27 3.55 12.13
N TYR A 228 -17.23 4.85 11.81
CA TYR A 228 -17.13 5.31 10.43
C TYR A 228 -15.88 4.78 9.74
N CYS A 229 -14.71 4.88 10.39
CA CYS A 229 -13.45 4.35 9.85
C CYS A 229 -13.51 2.83 9.61
N GLN A 230 -14.09 2.07 10.54
CA GLN A 230 -14.26 0.62 10.38
C GLN A 230 -15.21 0.29 9.21
N LYS A 231 -16.31 1.03 9.06
CA LYS A 231 -17.24 0.84 7.92
C LYS A 231 -16.61 1.21 6.58
N VAL A 232 -15.80 2.27 6.53
CA VAL A 232 -14.99 2.61 5.34
C VAL A 232 -14.06 1.45 4.98
N TYR A 233 -13.38 0.87 5.97
CA TYR A 233 -12.49 -0.28 5.76
C TYR A 233 -13.24 -1.52 5.24
N THR A 234 -14.28 -1.94 5.96
CA THR A 234 -15.13 -3.08 5.58
C THR A 234 -15.69 -2.90 4.17
N SER A 235 -16.19 -1.71 3.86
CA SER A 235 -16.74 -1.41 2.53
C SER A 235 -15.67 -1.43 1.43
N ALA A 236 -14.44 -1.01 1.75
CA ALA A 236 -13.33 -1.05 0.80
C ALA A 236 -12.84 -2.47 0.50
N ILE A 237 -12.87 -3.41 1.44
CA ILE A 237 -12.33 -4.78 1.23
C ILE A 237 -13.30 -5.72 0.52
N PHE A 238 -14.61 -5.45 0.53
CA PHE A 238 -15.61 -6.29 -0.14
C PHE A 238 -15.85 -5.88 -1.61
N GLN A 239 -16.23 -6.86 -2.42
CA GLN A 239 -16.56 -6.70 -3.84
C GLN A 239 -17.81 -5.86 -4.03
N ASP A 240 -18.85 -6.10 -3.23
CA ASP A 240 -20.15 -5.44 -3.32
C ASP A 240 -20.79 -5.36 -1.93
N THR A 241 -20.99 -4.15 -1.43
CA THR A 241 -21.60 -3.90 -0.12
C THR A 241 -23.02 -3.37 -0.18
N ARG A 242 -23.63 -3.27 -1.36
CA ARG A 242 -24.99 -2.71 -1.52
C ARG A 242 -26.06 -3.50 -0.78
N ASN A 243 -25.86 -4.81 -0.64
CA ASN A 243 -26.77 -5.71 0.06
C ASN A 243 -26.41 -5.90 1.54
N MET A 244 -25.33 -5.27 2.03
CA MET A 244 -24.88 -5.39 3.42
C MET A 244 -25.52 -4.28 4.27
N ASN A 245 -26.04 -4.62 5.45
CA ASN A 245 -26.51 -3.61 6.39
C ASN A 245 -25.34 -2.93 7.10
N LEU A 246 -24.94 -1.76 6.60
CA LEU A 246 -23.92 -0.89 7.22
C LEU A 246 -24.55 0.24 8.07
N GLY A 247 -25.86 0.19 8.33
CA GLY A 247 -26.63 1.27 8.96
C GLY A 247 -26.72 2.51 8.07
N HIS A 248 -26.76 3.71 8.67
CA HIS A 248 -26.80 5.00 7.95
C HIS A 248 -25.45 5.42 7.35
N PHE A 249 -24.61 4.45 6.96
CA PHE A 249 -23.32 4.73 6.35
C PHE A 249 -23.51 5.21 4.92
N ILE A 250 -22.92 6.37 4.58
CA ILE A 250 -22.86 6.92 3.23
C ILE A 250 -21.40 7.25 2.93
N TYR A 251 -20.86 6.66 1.86
CA TYR A 251 -19.51 6.92 1.36
C TYR A 251 -19.50 6.87 -0.17
N ASP A 252 -19.34 8.04 -0.80
CA ASP A 252 -19.64 8.25 -2.23
C ASP A 252 -18.88 7.33 -3.20
N ASP A 253 -17.69 6.84 -2.82
CA ASP A 253 -16.85 5.99 -3.68
C ASP A 253 -17.08 4.48 -3.54
N ASN A 254 -17.64 4.01 -2.41
CA ASN A 254 -17.55 2.59 -2.06
C ASN A 254 -18.73 1.71 -2.55
N TYR A 255 -19.74 2.27 -3.21
CA TYR A 255 -20.89 1.49 -3.72
C TYR A 255 -20.67 0.87 -5.10
N ARG A 256 -19.53 1.13 -5.75
CA ARG A 256 -19.24 0.53 -7.05
C ARG A 256 -18.74 -0.89 -6.83
N ALA A 257 -19.50 -1.86 -7.35
CA ALA A 257 -19.11 -3.26 -7.35
C ALA A 257 -17.82 -3.44 -8.15
N VAL A 258 -16.83 -4.09 -7.55
CA VAL A 258 -15.53 -4.34 -8.18
C VAL A 258 -15.24 -5.84 -8.15
N SER A 259 -15.19 -6.47 -9.31
CA SER A 259 -15.03 -7.93 -9.43
C SER A 259 -13.59 -8.39 -9.72
N THR A 260 -12.66 -7.47 -9.96
CA THR A 260 -11.28 -7.79 -10.34
C THR A 260 -10.28 -7.18 -9.36
N ALA A 261 -9.14 -7.87 -9.17
CA ALA A 261 -8.06 -7.37 -8.32
C ALA A 261 -7.51 -6.03 -8.83
N ALA A 262 -7.35 -5.87 -10.14
CA ALA A 262 -6.90 -4.61 -10.75
C ALA A 262 -7.89 -3.46 -10.49
N GLY A 263 -9.20 -3.71 -10.65
CA GLY A 263 -10.22 -2.73 -10.32
C GLY A 263 -10.21 -2.36 -8.83
N PHE A 264 -9.90 -3.31 -7.95
CA PHE A 264 -9.85 -3.07 -6.51
C PHE A 264 -8.69 -2.14 -6.14
N PHE A 265 -7.49 -2.42 -6.63
CA PHE A 265 -6.35 -1.53 -6.40
C PHE A 265 -6.49 -0.16 -7.08
N ALA A 266 -7.23 -0.08 -8.19
CA ALA A 266 -7.58 1.19 -8.83
C ALA A 266 -8.55 2.00 -7.95
N ARG A 267 -9.60 1.36 -7.39
CA ARG A 267 -10.52 2.00 -6.42
C ARG A 267 -9.76 2.54 -5.21
N LEU A 268 -8.87 1.73 -4.60
CA LEU A 268 -8.06 2.19 -3.47
C LEU A 268 -7.18 3.40 -3.83
N SER A 269 -6.62 3.41 -5.05
CA SER A 269 -5.84 4.55 -5.56
C SER A 269 -6.67 5.82 -5.75
N GLN A 270 -7.93 5.70 -6.15
CA GLN A 270 -8.85 6.84 -6.34
C GLN A 270 -9.24 7.46 -5.00
N SER A 271 -9.54 6.63 -4.00
CA SER A 271 -9.97 7.11 -2.67
C SER A 271 -8.81 7.37 -1.69
N LYS A 272 -7.54 7.31 -2.16
CA LYS A 272 -6.35 7.46 -1.31
C LYS A 272 -6.32 8.76 -0.48
N TYR A 273 -6.89 9.85 -1.01
CA TYR A 273 -6.93 11.15 -0.33
C TYR A 273 -7.89 11.12 0.86
N ALA A 274 -9.06 10.52 0.67
CA ALA A 274 -10.07 10.38 1.72
C ALA A 274 -9.60 9.40 2.82
N TYR A 275 -8.96 8.28 2.46
CA TYR A 275 -8.37 7.37 3.45
C TYR A 275 -7.26 8.05 4.27
N TYR A 276 -6.43 8.86 3.62
CA TYR A 276 -5.41 9.63 4.33
C TYR A 276 -6.00 10.68 5.26
N ALA A 277 -7.07 11.38 4.85
CA ALA A 277 -7.74 12.33 5.72
C ALA A 277 -8.22 11.66 7.02
N LEU A 278 -8.89 10.51 6.90
CA LEU A 278 -9.28 9.71 8.06
C LEU A 278 -8.08 9.28 8.90
N TYR A 279 -7.00 8.81 8.27
CA TYR A 279 -5.77 8.41 8.95
C TYR A 279 -5.14 9.58 9.72
N PHE A 280 -5.13 10.76 9.12
CA PHE A 280 -4.58 11.98 9.69
C PHE A 280 -5.39 12.47 10.89
N ILE A 281 -6.72 12.53 10.77
CA ILE A 281 -7.61 12.87 11.89
C ILE A 281 -7.44 11.87 13.04
N ASN A 282 -7.36 10.57 12.72
CA ASN A 282 -7.12 9.52 13.70
C ASN A 282 -5.79 9.71 14.45
N LYS A 283 -4.70 9.98 13.71
CA LYS A 283 -3.36 10.30 14.26
C LYS A 283 -3.41 11.51 15.20
N ILE A 284 -4.15 12.55 14.82
CA ILE A 284 -4.32 13.75 15.65
C ILE A 284 -5.05 13.42 16.95
N LEU A 285 -6.18 12.72 16.87
CA LEU A 285 -6.99 12.38 18.04
C LEU A 285 -6.20 11.52 19.02
N LEU A 286 -5.50 10.50 18.52
CA LEU A 286 -4.66 9.62 19.34
C LEU A 286 -3.60 10.39 20.14
N ASN A 287 -3.04 11.48 19.59
CA ASN A 287 -2.06 12.32 20.29
C ASN A 287 -2.66 13.21 21.39
N ASN A 288 -3.99 13.35 21.45
CA ASN A 288 -4.68 14.26 22.37
C ASN A 288 -5.65 13.55 23.33
N ILE A 289 -5.95 12.27 23.12
CA ILE A 289 -6.78 11.46 24.03
C ILE A 289 -5.96 11.11 25.27
N ASN A 290 -6.49 11.47 26.43
CA ASN A 290 -5.96 11.07 27.73
C ASN A 290 -7.03 10.24 28.47
N GLY A 291 -6.64 9.09 29.02
CA GLY A 291 -7.38 8.45 30.12
C GLY A 291 -8.42 7.37 29.76
N ASP A 292 -8.72 7.07 28.49
CA ASP A 292 -9.59 5.94 28.10
C ASP A 292 -8.81 4.89 27.27
N PRO A 293 -8.38 3.77 27.89
CA PRO A 293 -7.64 2.71 27.22
C PRO A 293 -8.39 2.05 26.06
N GLU A 294 -9.71 1.97 26.13
CA GLU A 294 -10.53 1.32 25.09
C GLU A 294 -10.60 2.19 23.84
N LEU A 295 -10.84 3.50 24.01
CA LEU A 295 -10.78 4.45 22.90
C LEU A 295 -9.39 4.46 22.26
N ILE A 296 -8.33 4.52 23.06
CA ILE A 296 -6.95 4.50 22.56
C ILE A 296 -6.71 3.25 21.71
N ARG A 297 -7.12 2.06 22.19
CA ARG A 297 -6.99 0.80 21.44
C ARG A 297 -7.74 0.85 20.12
N ASN A 298 -8.97 1.37 20.11
CA ASN A 298 -9.80 1.48 18.91
C ASN A 298 -9.25 2.49 17.89
N PHE A 299 -8.66 3.60 18.34
CA PHE A 299 -7.95 4.55 17.47
C PHE A 299 -6.69 3.93 16.87
N ILE A 300 -5.89 3.20 17.66
CA ILE A 300 -4.73 2.46 17.14
C ILE A 300 -5.14 1.46 16.06
N LEU A 301 -6.21 0.70 16.31
CA LEU A 301 -6.78 -0.26 15.35
C LEU A 301 -7.20 0.46 14.05
N THR A 302 -8.05 1.48 14.15
CA THR A 302 -8.57 2.18 12.95
C THR A 302 -7.48 2.90 12.17
N LYS A 303 -6.45 3.43 12.86
CA LYS A 303 -5.25 3.96 12.21
C LYS A 303 -4.53 2.90 11.36
N LYS A 304 -4.35 1.68 11.88
CA LYS A 304 -3.74 0.57 11.13
C LYS A 304 -4.58 0.15 9.93
N LEU A 305 -5.89 0.01 10.11
CA LEU A 305 -6.81 -0.31 9.00
C LEU A 305 -6.69 0.69 7.83
N LEU A 306 -6.70 1.98 8.14
CA LEU A 306 -6.60 3.03 7.13
C LEU A 306 -5.22 3.03 6.46
N LYS A 307 -4.16 2.77 7.23
CA LYS A 307 -2.81 2.57 6.67
C LYS A 307 -2.77 1.40 5.69
N ASN A 308 -3.40 0.26 6.01
CA ASN A 308 -3.47 -0.89 5.10
C ASN A 308 -4.16 -0.52 3.77
N LEU A 309 -5.22 0.30 3.78
CA LEU A 309 -5.86 0.77 2.53
C LEU A 309 -4.93 1.68 1.71
N ILE A 310 -4.22 2.60 2.39
CA ILE A 310 -3.33 3.58 1.76
C ILE A 310 -2.12 2.88 1.14
N ASP A 311 -1.50 1.97 1.89
CA ASP A 311 -0.29 1.26 1.50
C ASP A 311 -0.60 0.02 0.64
N LYS A 312 -1.89 -0.37 0.58
CA LYS A 312 -2.41 -1.56 -0.13
C LYS A 312 -1.80 -2.86 0.40
N ASP A 313 -1.54 -2.88 1.70
CA ASP A 313 -0.92 -3.98 2.41
C ASP A 313 -2.01 -4.86 3.03
N PHE A 314 -2.26 -6.02 2.40
CA PHE A 314 -3.30 -6.96 2.82
C PHE A 314 -2.70 -8.35 2.96
N VAL A 315 -2.96 -8.99 4.10
CA VAL A 315 -2.67 -10.40 4.30
C VAL A 315 -3.69 -11.21 3.52
N ILE A 316 -3.23 -11.84 2.44
CA ILE A 316 -4.02 -12.80 1.68
C ILE A 316 -3.15 -14.04 1.54
N GLU A 317 -3.46 -15.10 2.29
CA GLU A 317 -2.86 -16.41 2.03
C GLU A 317 -3.77 -17.19 1.08
N ASP A 318 -3.32 -17.35 -0.17
CA ASP A 318 -3.92 -18.32 -1.09
C ASP A 318 -3.50 -19.69 -0.60
N THR A 319 -4.42 -20.44 0.00
CA THR A 319 -4.14 -21.80 0.47
C THR A 319 -4.03 -22.83 -0.66
N ASP A 320 -3.61 -22.35 -1.83
CA ASP A 320 -2.96 -23.07 -2.90
C ASP A 320 -2.45 -22.03 -3.92
N VAL A 321 -1.13 -21.82 -4.04
CA VAL A 321 -0.54 -21.46 -5.34
C VAL A 321 -0.56 -22.70 -6.26
N SER A 322 -1.73 -23.32 -6.35
CA SER A 322 -2.20 -23.90 -7.59
C SER A 322 -3.37 -23.00 -7.98
N LEU A 323 -3.09 -22.03 -8.86
CA LEU A 323 -4.10 -21.28 -9.63
C LEU A 323 -5.39 -22.09 -9.69
N SER A 324 -6.33 -21.73 -8.81
CA SER A 324 -7.59 -22.42 -8.57
C SER A 324 -8.05 -23.15 -9.84
N PHE A 325 -8.12 -24.49 -9.78
CA PHE A 325 -8.56 -25.37 -10.88
C PHE A 325 -10.05 -25.18 -11.23
N SER A 326 -10.56 -23.96 -11.20
CA SER A 326 -11.93 -23.53 -11.44
C SER A 326 -11.99 -22.21 -12.23
N THR A 327 -11.01 -21.92 -13.08
CA THR A 327 -11.21 -21.03 -14.24
C THR A 327 -11.03 -21.80 -15.55
N SER A 328 -12.12 -22.44 -15.98
CA SER A 328 -12.35 -22.68 -17.40
C SER A 328 -12.79 -21.37 -18.04
N SER A 329 -11.83 -20.59 -18.51
CA SER A 329 -12.07 -19.57 -19.53
C SER A 329 -10.96 -19.66 -20.57
N SER A 330 -11.36 -20.03 -21.77
CA SER A 330 -10.58 -19.95 -23.00
C SER A 330 -10.17 -18.51 -23.27
N SER A 331 -8.89 -18.19 -23.07
CA SER A 331 -8.24 -17.09 -23.77
C SER A 331 -6.74 -17.34 -23.84
N SER A 332 -6.29 -17.75 -25.01
CA SER A 332 -4.90 -17.71 -25.45
C SER A 332 -4.43 -16.26 -25.55
N LYS A 333 -3.30 -15.95 -24.92
CA LYS A 333 -2.24 -15.09 -25.49
C LYS A 333 -0.97 -15.26 -24.64
N SER A 334 0.15 -15.33 -25.35
CA SER A 334 1.54 -15.48 -24.91
C SER A 334 2.00 -14.23 -24.12
N ASP A 335 3.13 -14.14 -23.43
CA ASP A 335 4.46 -14.76 -23.54
C ASP A 335 5.18 -14.66 -22.16
N ASP A 336 6.31 -15.35 -22.11
CA ASP A 336 7.50 -15.09 -21.27
C ASP A 336 7.57 -15.73 -19.87
N MET A 337 8.55 -16.64 -19.71
CA MET A 337 9.43 -16.81 -18.54
C MET A 337 10.32 -18.06 -18.71
N THR A 338 11.58 -17.79 -19.05
CA THR A 338 12.81 -18.29 -18.43
C THR A 338 13.04 -19.80 -18.16
N LYS A 339 13.93 -20.36 -19.00
CA LYS A 339 14.98 -21.37 -18.73
C LYS A 339 14.74 -22.40 -17.60
N LYS A 340 14.03 -23.49 -17.93
CA LYS A 340 14.22 -24.85 -17.39
C LYS A 340 14.16 -25.84 -18.55
N ASP A 341 15.15 -26.74 -18.63
CA ASP A 341 15.41 -27.82 -19.61
C ASP A 341 14.75 -27.71 -21.01
N SER A 342 15.56 -27.32 -21.99
CA SER A 342 15.16 -26.90 -23.33
C SER A 342 14.91 -28.02 -24.35
N SER A 343 15.15 -29.31 -24.05
CA SER A 343 15.00 -30.35 -25.08
C SER A 343 13.56 -30.84 -25.26
N MET A 344 12.80 -31.01 -24.16
CA MET A 344 11.40 -31.46 -24.21
C MET A 344 10.44 -30.31 -24.57
N ASN A 345 10.66 -29.10 -24.04
CA ASN A 345 9.75 -27.96 -24.25
C ASN A 345 9.65 -27.47 -25.70
N ASN A 346 10.70 -27.65 -26.50
CA ASN A 346 10.70 -27.26 -27.91
C ASN A 346 9.85 -28.22 -28.77
N ILE A 347 9.91 -29.54 -28.48
CA ILE A 347 9.15 -30.56 -29.20
C ILE A 347 7.63 -30.36 -29.00
N TYR A 348 7.20 -30.02 -27.79
CA TYR A 348 5.77 -29.84 -27.47
C TYR A 348 5.12 -28.57 -28.03
N ARG A 349 5.92 -27.57 -28.40
CA ARG A 349 5.42 -26.33 -29.00
C ARG A 349 5.01 -26.51 -30.46
N GLU A 350 5.61 -27.47 -31.18
CA GLU A 350 5.45 -27.65 -32.62
C GLU A 350 4.46 -28.77 -33.04
N LEU A 351 4.07 -29.67 -32.13
CA LEU A 351 3.21 -30.82 -32.45
C LEU A 351 1.71 -30.46 -32.55
N GLY A 352 1.06 -30.93 -33.61
CA GLY A 352 -0.39 -30.87 -33.79
C GLY A 352 -1.14 -31.94 -32.96
N ARG A 353 -2.48 -31.85 -32.93
CA ARG A 353 -3.34 -32.75 -32.13
C ARG A 353 -3.12 -34.23 -32.46
N ARG A 354 -2.98 -34.57 -33.75
CA ARG A 354 -2.81 -35.96 -34.21
C ARG A 354 -1.45 -36.49 -33.78
N GLU A 355 -0.42 -35.67 -33.84
CA GLU A 355 0.94 -36.00 -33.45
C GLU A 355 1.07 -36.18 -31.92
N PHE A 356 0.37 -35.36 -31.13
CA PHE A 356 0.28 -35.55 -29.66
C PHE A 356 -0.39 -36.86 -29.28
N VAL A 357 -1.50 -37.20 -29.93
CA VAL A 357 -2.17 -38.49 -29.69
C VAL A 357 -1.24 -39.64 -30.09
N LYS A 358 -0.55 -39.53 -31.22
CA LYS A 358 0.45 -40.52 -31.64
C LYS A 358 1.59 -40.64 -30.62
N TYR A 359 2.06 -39.55 -30.04
CA TYR A 359 3.10 -39.53 -28.99
C TYR A 359 2.63 -40.14 -27.66
N ILE A 360 1.36 -39.95 -27.30
CA ILE A 360 0.77 -40.58 -26.12
C ILE A 360 0.64 -42.09 -26.35
N MET A 361 0.23 -42.50 -27.55
CA MET A 361 -0.02 -43.91 -27.88
C MET A 361 1.25 -44.71 -28.26
N ASN A 362 2.28 -44.06 -28.81
CA ASN A 362 3.54 -44.69 -29.23
C ASN A 362 4.72 -44.25 -28.34
N ASN A 363 5.45 -45.23 -27.78
CA ASN A 363 6.59 -45.03 -26.89
C ASN A 363 7.93 -45.52 -27.47
N GLY A 364 8.20 -45.33 -28.77
CA GLY A 364 9.45 -45.82 -29.36
C GLY A 364 9.69 -47.31 -29.05
N GLU A 365 10.91 -47.67 -28.67
CA GLU A 365 11.35 -49.06 -28.40
C GLU A 365 10.89 -49.67 -27.06
N ASN A 366 9.99 -49.03 -26.30
CA ASN A 366 9.46 -49.54 -25.02
C ASN A 366 7.91 -49.50 -24.98
N PRO A 367 7.25 -50.28 -24.11
CA PRO A 367 5.89 -50.80 -24.36
C PRO A 367 4.83 -49.71 -24.58
N ARG A 368 3.95 -49.98 -25.56
CA ARG A 368 2.82 -49.13 -25.95
C ARG A 368 2.01 -48.71 -24.73
N THR A 369 1.55 -47.47 -24.73
CA THR A 369 0.59 -47.00 -23.73
C THR A 369 -0.67 -47.85 -23.83
N ILE A 370 -1.10 -48.43 -22.71
CA ILE A 370 -2.18 -49.44 -22.70
C ILE A 370 -3.55 -48.79 -22.94
N ASN A 371 -3.79 -47.66 -22.28
CA ASN A 371 -5.11 -47.03 -22.27
C ASN A 371 -5.26 -45.98 -23.37
N ASP A 372 -6.38 -46.04 -24.10
CA ASP A 372 -6.76 -45.10 -25.17
C ASP A 372 -7.65 -43.93 -24.68
N ALA A 373 -8.01 -43.93 -23.39
CA ALA A 373 -8.81 -42.93 -22.72
C ALA A 373 -8.33 -42.63 -21.29
N ASP A 374 -8.65 -41.42 -20.82
CA ASP A 374 -8.38 -41.03 -19.43
C ASP A 374 -9.37 -41.71 -18.46
N PRO A 375 -8.88 -42.38 -17.40
CA PRO A 375 -9.74 -43.13 -16.48
C PRO A 375 -10.67 -42.24 -15.63
N TYR A 376 -10.35 -40.96 -15.46
CA TYR A 376 -11.15 -40.05 -14.65
C TYR A 376 -12.19 -39.27 -15.46
N LEU A 377 -11.85 -38.89 -16.70
CA LEU A 377 -12.73 -38.13 -17.58
C LEU A 377 -13.60 -39.02 -18.47
N GLY A 378 -13.20 -40.28 -18.71
CA GLY A 378 -13.89 -41.17 -19.65
C GLY A 378 -13.78 -40.74 -21.12
N VAL A 379 -12.83 -39.84 -21.44
CA VAL A 379 -12.64 -39.27 -22.79
C VAL A 379 -11.41 -39.90 -23.45
N LYS A 380 -11.60 -40.42 -24.66
CA LYS A 380 -10.49 -40.92 -25.51
C LYS A 380 -9.48 -39.82 -25.83
N TRP A 381 -8.20 -40.16 -25.91
CA TRP A 381 -7.14 -39.20 -26.24
C TRP A 381 -7.39 -38.47 -27.57
N GLU A 382 -7.87 -39.21 -28.57
CA GLU A 382 -8.23 -38.68 -29.90
C GLU A 382 -9.28 -37.55 -29.86
N ARG A 383 -10.15 -37.57 -28.84
CA ARG A 383 -11.25 -36.61 -28.66
C ARG A 383 -10.89 -35.47 -27.71
N MET A 384 -9.69 -35.48 -27.13
CA MET A 384 -9.25 -34.39 -26.24
C MET A 384 -8.77 -33.17 -27.03
N SER A 385 -8.93 -31.99 -26.43
CA SER A 385 -8.37 -30.75 -26.97
C SER A 385 -6.85 -30.73 -26.81
N ILE A 386 -6.15 -30.01 -27.68
CA ILE A 386 -4.69 -29.86 -27.65
C ILE A 386 -4.18 -29.38 -26.28
N ASN A 387 -4.93 -28.47 -25.64
CA ASN A 387 -4.60 -27.96 -24.31
C ASN A 387 -4.68 -29.03 -23.22
N LYS A 388 -5.56 -30.03 -23.35
CA LYS A 388 -5.64 -31.16 -22.42
C LYS A 388 -4.57 -32.20 -22.71
N LEU A 389 -4.31 -32.49 -23.99
CA LEU A 389 -3.27 -33.41 -24.44
C LEU A 389 -1.88 -33.01 -23.96
N ARG A 390 -1.58 -31.69 -23.95
CA ARG A 390 -0.33 -31.14 -23.40
C ARG A 390 -0.13 -31.42 -21.90
N MET A 391 -1.18 -31.75 -21.16
CA MET A 391 -1.13 -32.06 -19.73
C MET A 391 -1.32 -33.56 -19.47
N VAL A 392 -1.03 -34.42 -20.45
CA VAL A 392 -1.04 -35.87 -20.26
C VAL A 392 0.32 -36.32 -19.76
N VAL A 393 0.33 -37.03 -18.63
CA VAL A 393 1.51 -37.65 -18.04
C VAL A 393 1.51 -39.15 -18.36
N LYS A 394 2.66 -39.69 -18.76
CA LYS A 394 2.88 -41.13 -18.96
C LYS A 394 3.64 -41.68 -17.76
N ILE A 395 3.09 -42.72 -17.15
CA ILE A 395 3.65 -43.37 -15.97
C ILE A 395 3.95 -44.83 -16.32
N PRO A 396 5.23 -45.20 -16.46
CA PRO A 396 5.64 -46.60 -16.67
C PRO A 396 5.56 -47.36 -15.35
N ILE A 397 5.07 -48.59 -15.40
CA ILE A 397 4.92 -49.48 -14.25
C ILE A 397 5.47 -50.84 -14.62
N GLU A 398 6.38 -51.36 -13.81
CA GLU A 398 6.87 -52.71 -13.97
C GLU A 398 5.96 -53.69 -13.24
N THR A 399 5.48 -54.72 -13.94
CA THR A 399 4.68 -55.80 -13.36
C THR A 399 5.16 -57.12 -13.95
N ASN A 400 5.60 -58.03 -13.08
CA ASN A 400 6.10 -59.36 -13.47
C ASN A 400 7.23 -59.31 -14.53
N GLY A 401 8.18 -58.38 -14.37
CA GLY A 401 9.32 -58.21 -15.28
C GLY A 401 8.97 -57.61 -16.65
N ARG A 402 7.73 -57.11 -16.83
CA ARG A 402 7.30 -56.36 -18.02
C ARG A 402 6.92 -54.94 -17.63
N VAL A 403 7.41 -53.98 -18.39
CA VAL A 403 7.00 -52.57 -18.23
C VAL A 403 5.68 -52.35 -18.95
N PHE A 404 4.80 -51.57 -18.35
CA PHE A 404 3.51 -51.18 -18.89
C PHE A 404 3.34 -49.68 -18.70
N THR A 405 3.05 -48.94 -19.77
CA THR A 405 2.88 -47.48 -19.67
C THR A 405 1.40 -47.13 -19.61
N TYR A 406 1.01 -46.35 -18.62
CA TYR A 406 -0.33 -45.79 -18.51
C TYR A 406 -0.28 -44.27 -18.65
N ALA A 407 -1.20 -43.71 -19.43
CA ALA A 407 -1.33 -42.28 -19.62
C ALA A 407 -2.48 -41.72 -18.78
N PHE A 408 -2.30 -40.53 -18.24
CA PHE A 408 -3.31 -39.87 -17.40
C PHE A 408 -3.35 -38.38 -17.67
N TYR A 409 -4.53 -37.78 -17.57
CA TYR A 409 -4.63 -36.34 -17.49
C TYR A 409 -4.16 -35.86 -16.11
N ALA A 410 -3.01 -35.18 -16.06
CA ALA A 410 -2.30 -34.85 -14.82
C ALA A 410 -3.15 -34.05 -13.82
N ARG A 411 -4.07 -33.21 -14.31
CA ARG A 411 -4.98 -32.44 -13.44
C ARG A 411 -6.02 -33.31 -12.74
N SER A 412 -6.50 -34.37 -13.39
CA SER A 412 -7.41 -35.32 -12.72
C SER A 412 -6.67 -36.11 -11.65
N LEU A 413 -5.45 -36.58 -11.95
CA LEU A 413 -4.58 -37.25 -10.98
C LEU A 413 -4.28 -36.37 -9.76
N TYR A 414 -3.90 -35.10 -9.97
CA TYR A 414 -3.59 -34.19 -8.87
C TYR A 414 -4.80 -33.92 -7.96
N LYS A 415 -6.02 -33.88 -8.53
CA LYS A 415 -7.25 -33.78 -7.75
C LYS A 415 -7.48 -35.02 -6.89
N ASP A 416 -7.22 -36.20 -7.44
CA ASP A 416 -7.33 -37.47 -6.72
C ASP A 416 -6.27 -37.58 -5.62
N TRP A 417 -5.03 -37.16 -5.90
CA TRP A 417 -3.94 -37.07 -4.93
C TRP A 417 -4.29 -36.15 -3.75
N LYS A 418 -4.85 -34.97 -4.04
CA LYS A 418 -5.33 -34.05 -3.00
C LYS A 418 -6.43 -34.68 -2.13
N ASN A 419 -7.34 -35.44 -2.72
CA ASN A 419 -8.38 -36.16 -1.98
C ASN A 419 -7.81 -37.31 -1.13
N ALA A 420 -6.84 -38.05 -1.65
CA ALA A 420 -6.15 -39.11 -0.92
C ALA A 420 -5.46 -38.54 0.34
N MET A 421 -4.71 -37.45 0.19
CA MET A 421 -4.07 -36.73 1.30
C MET A 421 -5.09 -36.25 2.34
N ARG A 422 -6.19 -35.64 1.91
CA ARG A 422 -7.28 -35.16 2.79
C ARG A 422 -7.95 -36.30 3.56
N THR A 423 -8.14 -37.45 2.92
CA THR A 423 -8.86 -38.59 3.51
C THR A 423 -7.94 -39.57 4.24
N ARG A 424 -6.64 -39.26 4.34
CA ARG A 424 -5.60 -40.14 4.89
C ARG A 424 -5.57 -41.51 4.22
N LYS A 425 -5.90 -41.55 2.94
CA LYS A 425 -5.83 -42.75 2.10
C LYS A 425 -4.60 -42.67 1.20
N PRO A 426 -4.01 -43.82 0.82
CA PRO A 426 -2.92 -43.82 -0.16
C PRO A 426 -3.42 -43.29 -1.52
N PHE A 427 -2.58 -42.53 -2.21
CA PHE A 427 -2.84 -42.09 -3.58
C PHE A 427 -2.54 -43.26 -4.54
N ILE A 428 -3.61 -43.86 -5.08
CA ILE A 428 -3.55 -45.14 -5.77
C ILE A 428 -3.74 -44.97 -7.28
N ASN A 429 -2.98 -45.72 -8.06
CA ASN A 429 -3.19 -45.86 -9.49
C ASN A 429 -4.49 -46.63 -9.79
N PRO A 430 -5.42 -46.06 -10.58
CA PRO A 430 -6.73 -46.67 -10.82
C PRO A 430 -6.67 -47.97 -11.63
N PHE A 431 -5.61 -48.20 -12.42
CA PHE A 431 -5.44 -49.41 -13.23
C PHE A 431 -4.78 -50.55 -12.45
N THR A 432 -3.70 -50.28 -11.73
CA THR A 432 -2.91 -51.31 -11.04
C THR A 432 -3.32 -51.52 -9.59
N ARG A 433 -4.09 -50.58 -9.02
CA ARG A 433 -4.48 -50.55 -7.59
C ARG A 433 -3.30 -50.46 -6.62
N THR A 434 -2.12 -50.10 -7.11
CA THR A 434 -0.91 -49.85 -6.30
C THR A 434 -0.74 -48.35 -6.04
N PRO A 435 -0.12 -47.94 -4.92
CA PRO A 435 0.23 -46.54 -4.69
C PRO A 435 1.15 -46.00 -5.79
N PHE A 436 0.99 -44.73 -6.15
CA PHE A 436 1.97 -44.03 -6.97
C PHE A 436 3.28 -43.85 -6.18
N SER A 437 4.41 -43.93 -6.87
CA SER A 437 5.73 -43.68 -6.26
C SER A 437 6.06 -42.19 -6.20
N ALA A 438 7.05 -41.80 -5.40
CA ALA A 438 7.55 -40.41 -5.36
C ALA A 438 8.06 -39.93 -6.73
N GLU A 439 8.59 -40.83 -7.57
CA GLU A 439 9.01 -40.50 -8.93
C GLU A 439 7.81 -40.22 -9.84
N ASP A 440 6.71 -40.97 -9.68
CA ASP A 440 5.46 -40.75 -10.41
C ASP A 440 4.82 -39.42 -10.00
N GLU A 441 4.81 -39.13 -8.70
CA GLU A 441 4.39 -37.85 -8.13
C GLU A 441 5.18 -36.68 -8.71
N ALA A 442 6.51 -36.80 -8.82
CA ALA A 442 7.35 -35.80 -9.47
C ALA A 442 7.02 -35.62 -10.96
N LYS A 443 6.77 -36.70 -11.70
CA LYS A 443 6.33 -36.63 -13.11
C LYS A 443 4.99 -35.90 -13.26
N ILE A 444 4.05 -36.13 -12.35
CA ILE A 444 2.75 -35.43 -12.32
C ILE A 444 2.97 -33.93 -12.09
N LEU A 445 3.78 -33.54 -11.11
CA LEU A 445 4.08 -32.13 -10.81
C LEU A 445 4.79 -31.44 -11.97
N ASN A 446 5.79 -32.08 -12.60
CA ASN A 446 6.53 -31.52 -13.73
C ASN A 446 5.63 -31.18 -14.92
N VAL A 447 4.64 -32.04 -15.23
CA VAL A 447 3.66 -31.76 -16.29
C VAL A 447 2.72 -30.61 -15.91
N LEU A 448 2.36 -30.49 -14.63
CA LEU A 448 1.49 -29.42 -14.15
C LEU A 448 2.19 -28.07 -14.05
N GLU A 449 3.48 -28.04 -13.69
CA GLU A 449 4.29 -26.81 -13.55
C GLU A 449 4.27 -25.99 -14.85
N GLN A 450 4.20 -26.65 -16.01
CA GLN A 450 4.11 -26.01 -17.33
C GLN A 450 2.93 -25.04 -17.47
N LYS A 451 1.83 -25.31 -16.78
CA LYS A 451 0.62 -24.48 -16.80
C LYS A 451 0.38 -23.75 -15.49
N TYR A 452 0.88 -24.31 -14.39
CA TYR A 452 0.68 -23.83 -13.04
C TYR A 452 2.05 -23.66 -12.37
N PRO A 453 2.75 -22.54 -12.63
CA PRO A 453 4.05 -22.27 -12.02
C PRO A 453 3.95 -22.36 -10.50
N TYR A 454 4.97 -22.95 -9.86
CA TYR A 454 5.06 -23.16 -8.41
C TYR A 454 4.07 -24.18 -7.81
N ILE A 455 3.47 -25.04 -8.63
CA ILE A 455 2.68 -26.17 -8.08
C ILE A 455 3.57 -27.08 -7.22
N THR A 456 3.09 -27.43 -6.03
CA THR A 456 3.79 -28.28 -5.06
C THR A 456 2.97 -29.52 -4.70
N MET A 457 3.54 -30.42 -3.89
CA MET A 457 2.81 -31.57 -3.36
C MET A 457 1.59 -31.12 -2.53
N PRO A 458 0.42 -31.76 -2.66
CA PRO A 458 -0.77 -31.42 -1.88
C PRO A 458 -0.53 -31.53 -0.36
N ALA A 459 -0.92 -30.50 0.39
CA ALA A 459 -0.82 -30.50 1.84
C ALA A 459 -1.82 -31.50 2.49
N ARG A 460 -1.42 -32.10 3.63
CA ARG A 460 -2.24 -33.06 4.42
C ARG A 460 -3.50 -32.44 5.01
N GLU A 461 -3.39 -31.19 5.44
CA GLU A 461 -4.50 -30.40 5.97
C GLU A 461 -4.96 -29.42 4.89
N PRO A 462 -6.28 -29.12 4.75
CA PRO A 462 -6.64 -27.87 4.09
C PRO A 462 -5.92 -26.77 4.87
N VAL A 463 -4.99 -26.06 4.23
CA VAL A 463 -4.34 -24.94 4.91
C VAL A 463 -5.48 -24.00 5.30
N ASN A 464 -5.68 -23.83 6.60
CA ASN A 464 -6.70 -22.93 7.14
C ASN A 464 -6.35 -21.53 6.68
N ARG A 465 -7.37 -20.75 6.29
CA ARG A 465 -7.22 -19.34 5.92
C ARG A 465 -6.57 -18.60 7.08
N PHE A 466 -5.30 -18.22 6.96
CA PHE A 466 -4.64 -17.44 8.01
C PHE A 466 -5.17 -16.01 8.09
N ASP A 467 -5.68 -15.50 6.97
CA ASP A 467 -6.30 -14.18 6.87
C ASP A 467 -7.69 -14.11 7.52
N LEU A 468 -8.31 -15.26 7.86
CA LEU A 468 -9.65 -15.31 8.46
C LEU A 468 -9.69 -16.18 9.70
N TYR A 469 -10.28 -15.66 10.77
CA TYR A 469 -10.63 -16.43 11.96
C TYR A 469 -12.15 -16.57 12.05
N PHE A 470 -12.62 -17.81 11.98
CA PHE A 470 -14.02 -18.17 12.20
C PHE A 470 -14.17 -18.52 13.68
N GLN A 471 -14.84 -17.65 14.44
CA GLN A 471 -15.11 -17.89 15.84
C GLN A 471 -16.23 -18.92 15.98
N ASP A 472 -16.11 -19.81 16.96
CA ASP A 472 -17.20 -20.73 17.29
C ASP A 472 -18.46 -19.93 17.67
N PRO A 473 -19.67 -20.40 17.31
CA PRO A 473 -20.90 -19.67 17.61
C PRO A 473 -21.04 -19.42 19.11
N GLU A 474 -21.23 -18.16 19.49
CA GLU A 474 -21.45 -17.76 20.87
C GLU A 474 -22.93 -17.47 21.11
N THR A 475 -23.44 -17.82 22.28
CA THR A 475 -24.79 -17.40 22.69
C THR A 475 -24.70 -16.04 23.36
N ILE A 476 -25.33 -15.04 22.77
CA ILE A 476 -25.45 -13.69 23.33
C ILE A 476 -26.88 -13.40 23.78
N ARG A 477 -27.04 -12.46 24.71
CA ARG A 477 -28.35 -11.99 25.16
C ARG A 477 -28.50 -10.51 24.84
N VAL A 478 -29.53 -10.17 24.07
CA VAL A 478 -29.86 -8.79 23.68
C VAL A 478 -31.32 -8.52 24.04
N ASN A 479 -31.57 -7.53 24.89
CA ASN A 479 -32.92 -7.15 25.35
C ASN A 479 -33.76 -8.36 25.83
N GLY A 480 -33.13 -9.28 26.57
CA GLY A 480 -33.79 -10.49 27.08
C GLY A 480 -33.89 -11.66 26.10
N THR A 481 -33.63 -11.46 24.81
CA THR A 481 -33.68 -12.50 23.77
C THR A 481 -32.29 -13.10 23.55
N TYR A 482 -32.23 -14.42 23.38
CA TYR A 482 -30.99 -15.15 23.13
C TYR A 482 -30.76 -15.37 21.63
N PHE A 483 -29.51 -15.18 21.20
CA PHE A 483 -29.09 -15.37 19.82
C PHE A 483 -27.79 -16.17 19.76
N TRP A 484 -27.68 -17.07 18.79
CA TRP A 484 -26.40 -17.61 18.33
C TRP A 484 -25.75 -16.58 17.41
N GLN A 485 -24.58 -16.09 17.81
CA GLN A 485 -23.80 -15.13 17.06
C GLN A 485 -22.70 -15.85 16.28
N ILE A 486 -22.76 -15.74 14.95
CA ILE A 486 -21.75 -16.25 14.03
C ILE A 486 -20.83 -15.07 13.66
N ASN A 487 -19.58 -15.14 14.11
CA ASN A 487 -18.58 -14.09 13.89
C ASN A 487 -17.47 -14.56 12.95
N ILE A 488 -17.11 -13.69 12.00
CA ILE A 488 -15.93 -13.88 11.17
C ILE A 488 -15.03 -12.66 11.30
N TRP A 489 -13.76 -12.94 11.57
CA TRP A 489 -12.73 -11.96 11.83
C TRP A 489 -11.70 -12.00 10.71
N TYR A 490 -11.25 -10.83 10.27
CA TYR A 490 -10.18 -10.69 9.27
C TYR A 490 -8.89 -10.27 9.95
N ASN A 491 -7.80 -10.95 9.61
CA ASN A 491 -6.46 -10.59 10.05
C ASN A 491 -5.92 -9.44 9.19
N TYR A 492 -5.85 -8.24 9.77
CA TYR A 492 -5.25 -7.07 9.15
C TYR A 492 -3.79 -6.83 9.58
N GLY A 493 -3.25 -7.69 10.45
CA GLY A 493 -1.87 -7.66 10.94
C GLY A 493 -0.91 -8.40 10.01
N THR A 494 0.02 -9.17 10.55
CA THR A 494 0.94 -10.03 9.77
C THR A 494 0.76 -11.49 10.15
N ARG A 495 1.61 -12.38 9.60
CA ARG A 495 1.62 -13.79 9.98
C ARG A 495 2.11 -14.03 11.39
N GLU A 496 3.15 -13.31 11.75
CA GLU A 496 3.86 -13.42 13.01
C GLU A 496 3.13 -12.67 14.13
N THR A 497 2.45 -11.57 13.78
CA THR A 497 1.66 -10.75 14.71
C THR A 497 0.25 -10.56 14.17
N PRO A 498 -0.63 -11.58 14.30
CA PRO A 498 -2.00 -11.49 13.82
C PRO A 498 -2.81 -10.47 14.62
N GLU A 499 -3.56 -9.63 13.92
CA GLU A 499 -4.47 -8.65 14.49
C GLU A 499 -5.82 -8.73 13.80
N TYR A 500 -6.89 -8.91 14.57
CA TYR A 500 -8.20 -9.23 14.03
C TYR A 500 -9.19 -8.07 14.13
N ILE A 501 -9.94 -7.86 13.06
CA ILE A 501 -11.16 -7.05 13.05
C ILE A 501 -12.35 -7.92 12.71
N LYS A 502 -13.45 -7.77 13.45
CA LYS A 502 -14.71 -8.42 13.10
C LYS A 502 -15.26 -7.80 11.84
N ILE A 503 -15.35 -8.59 10.78
CA ILE A 503 -15.87 -8.14 9.48
C ILE A 503 -17.28 -8.63 9.22
N ILE A 504 -17.75 -9.66 9.93
CA ILE A 504 -19.11 -10.20 9.82
C ILE A 504 -19.62 -10.57 11.21
N ALA A 505 -20.85 -10.17 11.51
CA ALA A 505 -21.66 -10.74 12.59
C ALA A 505 -23.05 -11.08 12.05
N VAL A 506 -23.52 -12.31 12.26
CA VAL A 506 -24.91 -12.71 11.99
C VAL A 506 -25.48 -13.27 13.29
N ASN A 507 -26.63 -12.74 13.72
CA ASN A 507 -27.27 -13.16 14.97
C ASN A 507 -28.54 -13.95 14.64
N VAL A 508 -28.56 -15.25 14.96
CA VAL A 508 -29.70 -16.14 14.73
C VAL A 508 -30.40 -16.40 16.05
N ILE A 509 -31.70 -16.14 16.15
CA ILE A 509 -32.45 -16.39 17.38
C ILE A 509 -32.32 -17.85 17.81
N SER A 510 -32.05 -18.07 19.11
CA SER A 510 -31.75 -19.41 19.63
C SER A 510 -33.00 -20.23 19.95
N PHE A 511 -34.18 -19.66 19.76
CA PHE A 511 -35.47 -20.31 20.00
C PHE A 511 -36.47 -19.91 18.93
N LEU A 512 -36.99 -20.91 18.21
CA LEU A 512 -38.13 -20.85 17.30
C LEU A 512 -38.93 -22.13 17.48
N ASP A 513 -40.25 -22.06 17.30
CA ASP A 513 -41.13 -23.24 17.44
C ASP A 513 -40.72 -24.34 16.44
N LEU A 514 -40.35 -23.96 15.22
CA LEU A 514 -39.87 -24.89 14.19
C LEU A 514 -38.64 -25.73 14.59
N TYR A 515 -37.83 -25.32 15.57
CA TYR A 515 -36.62 -26.07 15.96
C TYR A 515 -36.96 -27.42 16.61
N ASN A 516 -38.17 -27.55 17.16
CA ASN A 516 -38.67 -28.76 17.81
C ASN A 516 -39.84 -29.39 17.04
N ASP A 517 -40.09 -28.97 15.80
CA ASP A 517 -41.15 -29.52 14.95
C ASP A 517 -40.61 -30.69 14.12
N ASP A 518 -41.01 -31.92 14.47
CA ASP A 518 -40.65 -33.16 13.78
C ASP A 518 -41.08 -33.18 12.29
N ARG A 519 -41.98 -32.29 11.87
CA ARG A 519 -42.37 -32.14 10.45
C ARG A 519 -41.41 -31.26 9.65
N GLN A 520 -40.50 -30.55 10.31
CA GLN A 520 -39.59 -29.56 9.72
C GLN A 520 -38.13 -29.82 10.13
N VAL A 521 -37.78 -31.10 10.34
CA VAL A 521 -36.45 -31.55 10.79
C VAL A 521 -35.32 -31.01 9.92
N GLU A 522 -35.56 -30.77 8.63
CA GLU A 522 -34.56 -30.19 7.73
C GLU A 522 -34.09 -28.79 8.15
N TYR A 523 -34.90 -28.05 8.92
CA TYR A 523 -34.59 -26.72 9.44
C TYR A 523 -34.00 -26.74 10.86
N SER A 524 -33.63 -27.92 11.39
CA SER A 524 -33.03 -28.00 12.72
C SER A 524 -31.72 -27.18 12.81
N PRO A 525 -31.41 -26.60 13.99
CA PRO A 525 -30.15 -25.87 14.20
C PRO A 525 -28.89 -26.72 13.93
N ALA A 526 -28.97 -28.04 14.11
CA ALA A 526 -27.85 -28.95 13.80
C ALA A 526 -27.46 -28.88 12.31
N PHE A 527 -28.44 -28.96 11.41
CA PHE A 527 -28.18 -28.83 9.97
C PHE A 527 -27.73 -27.43 9.58
N LEU A 528 -28.20 -26.39 10.29
CA LEU A 528 -27.73 -25.02 10.05
C LEU A 528 -26.21 -24.92 10.26
N PHE A 529 -25.74 -25.37 11.43
CA PHE A 529 -24.32 -25.31 11.77
C PHE A 529 -23.49 -26.27 10.92
N GLU A 530 -24.01 -27.44 10.54
CA GLU A 530 -23.35 -28.33 9.60
C GLU A 530 -23.14 -27.68 8.22
N ASN A 531 -24.16 -26.99 7.70
CA ASN A 531 -24.08 -26.27 6.42
C ASN A 531 -23.09 -25.11 6.49
N ILE A 532 -23.09 -24.32 7.56
CA ILE A 532 -22.10 -23.26 7.79
C ILE A 532 -20.69 -23.85 7.86
N GLU A 533 -20.51 -24.94 8.60
CA GLU A 533 -19.22 -25.61 8.76
C GLU A 533 -18.69 -26.17 7.45
N LYS A 534 -19.57 -26.72 6.61
CA LYS A 534 -19.26 -27.16 5.25
C LYS A 534 -18.80 -25.98 4.39
N LEU A 535 -19.54 -24.87 4.38
CA LEU A 535 -19.16 -23.67 3.63
C LEU A 535 -17.83 -23.07 4.13
N ARG A 536 -17.57 -23.12 5.44
CA ARG A 536 -16.29 -22.73 6.06
C ARG A 536 -15.15 -23.57 5.52
N LYS A 537 -15.24 -24.89 5.63
CA LYS A 537 -14.23 -25.86 5.13
C LYS A 537 -13.98 -25.72 3.62
N GLU A 538 -15.00 -25.37 2.86
CA GLU A 538 -14.92 -25.16 1.41
C GLU A 538 -14.47 -23.74 1.00
N ASN A 539 -14.24 -22.83 1.96
CA ASN A 539 -13.92 -21.42 1.72
C ASN A 539 -14.97 -20.70 0.86
N LYS A 540 -16.25 -21.00 1.09
CA LYS A 540 -17.38 -20.45 0.33
C LYS A 540 -18.12 -19.33 1.04
N ILE A 541 -17.87 -19.11 2.34
CA ILE A 541 -18.46 -17.99 3.08
C ILE A 541 -17.83 -16.66 2.62
N ILE A 542 -16.50 -16.59 2.61
CA ILE A 542 -15.72 -15.45 2.13
C ILE A 542 -14.76 -15.92 1.03
N GLY A 543 -14.79 -15.23 -0.11
CA GLY A 543 -13.90 -15.49 -1.24
C GLY A 543 -12.42 -15.48 -0.86
N LYS A 544 -11.60 -16.12 -1.69
CA LYS A 544 -10.15 -16.32 -1.45
C LYS A 544 -9.26 -15.16 -1.89
N LYS A 545 -9.83 -14.15 -2.55
CA LYS A 545 -9.10 -13.04 -3.17
C LYS A 545 -9.77 -11.73 -2.83
N MET A 546 -8.97 -10.67 -2.77
CA MET A 546 -9.47 -9.31 -2.69
C MET A 546 -9.92 -8.80 -4.07
N PRO A 547 -11.00 -8.01 -4.14
CA PRO A 547 -11.89 -7.71 -3.03
C PRO A 547 -12.74 -8.94 -2.68
N PHE A 548 -13.01 -9.15 -1.39
CA PHE A 548 -13.71 -10.35 -0.94
C PHE A 548 -15.12 -10.42 -1.52
N LYS A 549 -15.46 -11.59 -2.05
CA LYS A 549 -16.84 -11.94 -2.38
C LYS A 549 -17.49 -12.59 -1.17
N LEU A 550 -18.57 -11.99 -0.67
CA LEU A 550 -19.33 -12.54 0.45
C LEU A 550 -20.45 -13.46 -0.06
N HIS A 551 -20.68 -14.56 0.65
CA HIS A 551 -21.79 -15.47 0.37
C HIS A 551 -23.15 -14.75 0.48
N PRO A 552 -24.13 -14.99 -0.41
CA PRO A 552 -25.39 -14.26 -0.45
C PRO A 552 -26.16 -14.25 0.89
N ALA A 553 -26.20 -15.38 1.58
CA ALA A 553 -26.81 -15.48 2.92
C ALA A 553 -26.17 -14.49 3.91
N PHE A 554 -24.85 -14.49 4.00
CA PHE A 554 -24.09 -13.63 4.90
C PHE A 554 -24.10 -12.16 4.47
N ALA A 555 -24.24 -11.88 3.18
CA ALA A 555 -24.40 -10.52 2.68
C ALA A 555 -25.77 -9.94 3.07
N LYS A 556 -26.86 -10.69 2.82
CA LYS A 556 -28.24 -10.27 3.13
C LYS A 556 -28.43 -10.04 4.63
N TYR A 557 -27.85 -10.90 5.46
CA TYR A 557 -28.01 -10.83 6.92
C TYR A 557 -26.80 -10.20 7.64
N PHE A 558 -25.93 -9.51 6.90
CA PHE A 558 -24.74 -8.85 7.42
C PHE A 558 -25.09 -7.89 8.57
N ASN A 559 -24.55 -8.10 9.78
CA ASN A 559 -24.80 -7.28 10.97
C ASN A 559 -26.30 -7.11 11.31
N THR A 560 -27.12 -8.12 10.98
CA THR A 560 -28.56 -8.13 11.32
C THR A 560 -28.90 -9.16 12.38
N TYR A 561 -30.14 -9.09 12.87
CA TYR A 561 -30.76 -10.09 13.74
C TYR A 561 -31.82 -10.84 12.95
N ILE A 562 -31.69 -12.17 12.89
CA ILE A 562 -32.71 -13.09 12.39
C ILE A 562 -33.60 -13.44 13.57
N THR A 563 -34.81 -12.90 13.60
CA THR A 563 -35.74 -12.98 14.73
C THR A 563 -37.01 -13.75 14.43
N THR A 564 -37.30 -14.06 13.15
CA THR A 564 -38.53 -14.74 12.75
C THR A 564 -38.25 -16.04 11.98
N GLU A 565 -39.24 -16.95 11.99
CA GLU A 565 -39.16 -18.21 11.23
C GLU A 565 -38.93 -17.99 9.73
N ALA A 566 -39.61 -17.00 9.14
CA ALA A 566 -39.45 -16.67 7.72
C ALA A 566 -38.02 -16.22 7.40
N GLN A 567 -37.40 -15.41 8.26
CA GLN A 567 -36.01 -15.00 8.10
C GLN A 567 -35.05 -16.17 8.28
N TYR A 568 -35.32 -17.05 9.25
CA TYR A 568 -34.51 -18.25 9.49
C TYR A 568 -34.54 -19.19 8.27
N LYS A 569 -35.73 -19.51 7.75
CA LYS A 569 -35.90 -20.35 6.56
C LYS A 569 -35.24 -19.75 5.33
N ASP A 570 -35.32 -18.43 5.15
CA ASP A 570 -34.63 -17.74 4.05
C ASP A 570 -33.10 -17.83 4.19
N PHE A 571 -32.55 -17.55 5.38
CA PHE A 571 -31.12 -17.69 5.65
C PHE A 571 -30.64 -19.13 5.40
N PHE A 572 -31.37 -20.12 5.92
CA PHE A 572 -31.08 -21.53 5.74
C PHE A 572 -31.10 -21.94 4.26
N THR A 573 -32.13 -21.52 3.53
CA THR A 573 -32.26 -21.81 2.08
C THR A 573 -31.13 -21.18 1.29
N LEU A 574 -30.72 -19.96 1.64
CA LEU A 574 -29.61 -19.27 0.96
C LEU A 574 -28.28 -19.97 1.21
N LEU A 575 -28.03 -20.58 2.37
CA LEU A 575 -26.80 -21.35 2.65
C LEU A 575 -26.63 -22.57 1.74
N ASN A 576 -27.74 -23.13 1.24
CA ASN A 576 -27.76 -24.33 0.41
C ASN A 576 -27.68 -24.07 -1.10
N ARG A 577 -27.65 -22.80 -1.53
CA ARG A 577 -27.48 -22.37 -2.92
C ARG A 577 -26.03 -22.05 -3.22
#